data_AF-A0A420I7Y0-F1
#
_entry.id   AF-A0A420I7Y0-F1
#
_cell.length_a   1.000
_cell.length_b   1.000
_cell.length_c   1.000
_cell.angle_alpha   90.00
_cell.angle_beta   90.00
_cell.angle_gamma   90.00
#
_symmetry.space_group_name_H-M   'P 1'
#
loop_
_entity.id
_entity.type
_entity.pdbx_description
1 polymer ?
#
loop_
_entity_poly.entity_id
_entity_poly.type
_entity_poly.pdbx_seq_one_letter_code
_entity_poly.pdbx_strand_id
1 'polypeptide(L)'
;MLGVRGPRSDAVNFLQIIKTMLNESLLLELSMEKSKITNPRLEPALFLGTLIAISKHVSSTKGKNQRLKVVSQLRMLAPMDRIAKKLNTAGFLSTKYKKNIIKLYNSVLRGYLNYYSFTHNYSRVASSLEFILKTSCAKLLAAKFKLGSVTKVIAKFGKNLKGDDKTGFYKPSYKINDRIKTLFASYLSGATIDSLKCVKCGSTYRVEMHHVRLLSDLNPKLSEVDKFMAKRRRKQIPLCRTCHLEHQKNHKP
;
A
#
# COMPACT_ATOMS: atom_id res chain seq x y z
N MET A 1 15.65 1.72 -9.78
CA MET A 1 16.20 0.35 -9.82
C MET A 1 15.96 -0.22 -11.20
N LEU A 2 16.93 -0.93 -11.77
CA LEU A 2 16.78 -1.64 -13.04
C LEU A 2 16.86 -3.15 -12.80
N GLY A 3 15.91 -3.89 -13.36
CA GLY A 3 15.94 -5.34 -13.40
C GLY A 3 16.42 -5.79 -14.77
N VAL A 4 17.55 -6.48 -14.84
CA VAL A 4 18.09 -7.04 -16.09
C VAL A 4 17.91 -8.55 -16.06
N ARG A 5 17.29 -9.10 -17.09
CA ARG A 5 17.16 -10.54 -17.29
C ARG A 5 18.23 -10.97 -18.30
N GLY A 6 19.37 -11.42 -17.80
CA GLY A 6 20.51 -11.79 -18.65
C GLY A 6 21.78 -12.04 -17.84
N PRO A 7 22.92 -12.28 -18.50
CA PRO A 7 24.23 -12.35 -17.86
C PRO A 7 24.61 -11.02 -17.20
N ARG A 8 25.63 -11.08 -16.34
CA ARG A 8 26.15 -9.90 -15.64
C ARG A 8 26.76 -8.87 -16.60
N SER A 9 27.30 -9.29 -17.73
CA SER A 9 27.86 -8.42 -18.78
C SER A 9 26.84 -7.36 -19.22
N ASP A 10 25.60 -7.77 -19.45
CA ASP A 10 24.56 -6.87 -19.94
C ASP A 10 24.24 -5.79 -18.91
N ALA A 11 24.19 -6.17 -17.63
CA ALA A 11 23.97 -5.22 -16.54
C ALA A 11 25.11 -4.18 -16.43
N VAL A 12 26.35 -4.57 -16.73
CA VAL A 12 27.50 -3.66 -16.77
C VAL A 12 27.39 -2.70 -17.97
N ASN A 13 27.00 -3.22 -19.14
CA ASN A 13 26.79 -2.42 -20.33
C ASN A 13 25.70 -1.37 -20.12
N PHE A 14 24.55 -1.77 -19.54
CA PHE A 14 23.48 -0.83 -19.19
C PHE A 14 23.94 0.25 -18.21
N LEU A 15 24.79 -0.10 -17.23
CA LEU A 15 25.34 0.87 -16.29
C LEU A 15 26.21 1.92 -17.01
N GLN A 16 27.03 1.51 -17.99
CA GLN A 16 27.83 2.43 -18.79
C GLN A 16 26.97 3.33 -19.68
N ILE A 17 25.94 2.79 -20.32
CA ILE A 17 25.01 3.58 -21.14
C ILE A 17 24.34 4.66 -20.29
N ILE A 18 23.85 4.29 -19.10
CA ILE A 18 23.21 5.25 -18.18
C ILE A 18 24.21 6.29 -17.69
N LYS A 19 25.44 5.90 -17.36
CA LYS A 19 26.49 6.83 -16.96
C LYS A 19 26.77 7.87 -18.04
N THR A 20 26.89 7.43 -19.29
CA THR A 20 27.16 8.29 -20.45
C THR A 20 25.99 9.24 -20.68
N MET A 21 24.76 8.71 -20.71
CA MET A 21 23.55 9.51 -20.89
C MET A 21 23.37 10.56 -19.79
N LEU A 22 23.59 10.21 -18.51
CA LEU A 22 23.49 11.15 -17.39
C LEU A 22 24.53 12.29 -17.49
N ASN A 23 25.73 11.99 -17.96
CA ASN A 23 26.78 12.98 -18.11
C ASN A 23 26.51 13.92 -19.29
N GLU A 24 26.13 13.36 -20.45
CA GLU A 24 25.90 14.15 -21.67
C GLU A 24 24.62 14.99 -21.60
N SER A 25 23.52 14.42 -21.13
CA SER A 25 22.21 15.08 -21.17
C SER A 25 21.89 15.92 -19.94
N LEU A 26 22.41 15.53 -18.78
CA LEU A 26 22.06 16.14 -17.48
C LEU A 26 23.26 16.70 -16.73
N LEU A 27 24.49 16.53 -17.24
CA LEU A 27 25.74 16.96 -16.58
C LEU A 27 25.86 16.41 -15.14
N LEU A 28 25.41 15.17 -14.93
CA LEU A 28 25.42 14.50 -13.63
C LEU A 28 26.42 13.34 -13.60
N GLU A 29 27.27 13.33 -12.57
CA GLU A 29 28.21 12.24 -12.32
C GLU A 29 27.54 11.08 -11.55
N LEU A 30 27.65 9.87 -12.11
CA LEU A 30 27.17 8.66 -11.46
C LEU A 30 28.18 8.13 -10.44
N SER A 31 27.79 8.06 -9.16
CA SER A 31 28.57 7.40 -8.11
C SER A 31 28.60 5.88 -8.31
N MET A 32 29.77 5.34 -8.64
CA MET A 32 29.97 3.90 -8.86
C MET A 32 29.89 3.09 -7.58
N GLU A 33 30.35 3.65 -6.46
CA GLU A 33 30.32 2.97 -5.15
C GLU A 33 28.90 2.68 -4.67
N LYS A 34 27.97 3.59 -4.94
CA LYS A 34 26.55 3.44 -4.57
C LYS A 34 25.80 2.53 -5.55
N SER A 35 26.31 2.36 -6.76
CA SER A 35 25.71 1.58 -7.84
C SER A 35 26.08 0.10 -7.74
N LYS A 36 25.40 -0.66 -6.87
CA LYS A 36 25.67 -2.09 -6.68
C LYS A 36 24.92 -2.97 -7.70
N ILE A 37 25.63 -3.80 -8.45
CA ILE A 37 25.05 -4.87 -9.30
C ILE A 37 24.98 -6.16 -8.48
N THR A 38 23.77 -6.57 -8.09
CA THR A 38 23.49 -7.78 -7.30
C THR A 38 22.60 -8.77 -8.03
N ASN A 39 22.83 -10.06 -7.80
CA ASN A 39 21.88 -11.11 -8.22
C ASN A 39 20.84 -11.34 -7.10
N PRO A 40 19.55 -11.03 -7.32
CA PRO A 40 18.50 -11.14 -6.30
C PRO A 40 18.20 -12.57 -5.84
N ARG A 41 18.75 -13.59 -6.52
CA ARG A 41 18.69 -15.00 -6.07
C ARG A 41 19.73 -15.33 -4.99
N LEU A 42 20.90 -14.69 -5.06
CA LEU A 42 22.00 -14.89 -4.10
C LEU A 42 21.85 -13.92 -2.93
N GLU A 43 21.81 -12.62 -3.24
CA GLU A 43 21.74 -11.54 -2.26
C GLU A 43 20.51 -10.66 -2.54
N PRO A 44 19.65 -10.41 -1.53
CA PRO A 44 18.54 -9.50 -1.70
C PRO A 44 19.05 -8.07 -1.92
N ALA A 45 18.46 -7.37 -2.89
CA ALA A 45 18.77 -5.97 -3.15
C ALA A 45 17.90 -5.08 -2.26
N LEU A 46 18.51 -4.10 -1.59
CA LEU A 46 17.75 -3.11 -0.84
C LEU A 46 17.38 -1.93 -1.75
N PHE A 47 16.09 -1.65 -1.88
CA PHE A 47 15.58 -0.51 -2.62
C PHE A 47 14.41 0.12 -1.86
N LEU A 48 14.42 1.46 -1.72
CA LEU A 48 13.41 2.23 -0.97
C LEU A 48 13.06 1.58 0.39
N GLY A 49 14.07 1.20 1.17
CA GLY A 49 13.87 0.58 2.48
C GLY A 49 13.23 -0.82 2.46
N THR A 50 13.05 -1.43 1.30
CA THR A 50 12.52 -2.80 1.12
C THR A 50 13.56 -3.71 0.51
N LEU A 51 13.54 -4.98 0.89
CA LEU A 51 14.40 -6.00 0.32
C LEU A 51 13.67 -6.69 -0.82
N ILE A 52 14.30 -6.71 -2.00
CA ILE A 52 13.82 -7.38 -3.19
C ILE A 52 14.64 -8.65 -3.36
N ALA A 53 13.96 -9.79 -3.29
CA ALA A 53 14.56 -11.12 -3.32
C ALA A 53 13.79 -12.04 -4.26
N ILE A 54 14.41 -13.12 -4.72
CA ILE A 54 13.68 -14.20 -5.41
C ILE A 54 13.41 -15.34 -4.44
N SER A 55 12.20 -15.92 -4.49
CA SER A 55 11.87 -17.11 -3.71
C SER A 55 12.83 -18.26 -4.03
N LYS A 56 13.51 -18.78 -3.00
CA LYS A 56 14.44 -19.91 -3.13
C LYS A 56 13.73 -21.24 -3.35
N HIS A 57 12.55 -21.40 -2.75
CA HIS A 57 11.80 -22.66 -2.80
C HIS A 57 10.71 -22.62 -3.86
N VAL A 58 10.68 -23.69 -4.65
CA VAL A 58 9.56 -24.07 -5.51
C VAL A 58 8.76 -25.11 -4.74
N SER A 59 7.54 -24.77 -4.33
CA SER A 59 6.65 -25.70 -3.63
C SER A 59 5.57 -26.21 -4.58
N SER A 60 5.16 -27.45 -4.42
CA SER A 60 4.03 -28.03 -5.15
C SER A 60 2.92 -28.33 -4.15
N THR A 61 1.73 -27.80 -4.38
CA THR A 61 0.56 -28.03 -3.53
C THR A 61 -0.50 -28.78 -4.34
N LYS A 62 -1.14 -29.78 -3.73
CA LYS A 62 -2.25 -30.51 -4.35
C LYS A 62 -3.50 -29.61 -4.29
N GLY A 63 -3.90 -29.04 -5.42
CA GLY A 63 -5.20 -28.37 -5.56
C GLY A 63 -6.32 -29.40 -5.70
N LYS A 64 -7.58 -28.94 -5.73
CA LYS A 64 -8.76 -29.82 -5.83
C LYS A 64 -8.65 -30.83 -6.98
N ASN A 65 -8.22 -30.41 -8.17
CA ASN A 65 -8.13 -31.27 -9.37
C ASN A 65 -6.75 -31.28 -10.06
N GLN A 66 -5.76 -30.49 -9.59
CA GLN A 66 -4.43 -30.43 -10.21
C GLN A 66 -3.34 -30.07 -9.20
N ARG A 67 -2.10 -30.48 -9.48
CA ARG A 67 -0.92 -30.03 -8.73
C ARG A 67 -0.58 -28.60 -9.15
N LEU A 68 -0.60 -27.67 -8.21
CA LEU A 68 -0.18 -26.29 -8.41
C LEU A 68 1.31 -26.16 -8.06
N LYS A 69 2.14 -25.80 -9.03
CA LYS A 69 3.56 -25.54 -8.83
C LYS A 69 3.77 -24.04 -8.58
N VAL A 70 4.22 -23.68 -7.39
CA VAL A 70 4.64 -22.32 -7.06
C VAL A 70 6.07 -22.13 -7.56
N VAL A 71 6.22 -21.43 -8.67
CA VAL A 71 7.54 -21.10 -9.25
C VAL A 71 8.28 -20.04 -8.42
N SER A 72 9.58 -19.90 -8.66
CA SER A 72 10.38 -18.85 -8.01
C SER A 72 9.88 -17.47 -8.44
N GLN A 73 9.25 -16.75 -7.51
CA GLN A 73 8.70 -15.41 -7.74
C GLN A 73 9.56 -14.34 -7.07
N LEU A 74 9.49 -13.13 -7.62
CA LEU A 74 10.00 -11.93 -6.96
C LEU A 74 9.21 -11.69 -5.67
N ARG A 75 9.91 -11.40 -4.59
CA ARG A 75 9.35 -11.12 -3.26
C ARG A 75 9.89 -9.80 -2.74
N MET A 76 8.98 -9.01 -2.18
CA MET A 76 9.32 -7.82 -1.40
C MET A 76 9.22 -8.16 0.08
N LEU A 77 10.31 -7.91 0.82
CA LEU A 77 10.45 -8.22 2.23
C LEU A 77 10.82 -6.95 3.00
N ALA A 78 10.22 -6.74 4.17
CA ALA A 78 10.65 -5.69 5.07
C ALA A 78 11.95 -6.12 5.79
N PRO A 79 13.01 -5.28 5.81
CA PRO A 79 14.26 -5.57 6.51
C PRO A 79 14.10 -5.38 8.03
N MET A 80 13.75 -6.46 8.73
CA MET A 80 13.47 -6.43 10.17
C MET A 80 14.65 -5.91 11.00
N ASP A 81 15.88 -6.28 10.66
CA ASP A 81 17.08 -5.83 11.38
C ASP A 81 17.28 -4.31 11.28
N ARG A 82 17.03 -3.75 10.08
CA ARG A 82 17.11 -2.30 9.89
C ARG A 82 16.02 -1.57 10.65
N ILE A 83 14.81 -2.14 10.68
CA ILE A 83 13.69 -1.56 11.45
C ILE A 83 14.02 -1.56 12.94
N ALA A 84 14.55 -2.66 13.48
CA ALA A 84 14.96 -2.76 14.88
C ALA A 84 16.06 -1.74 15.22
N LYS A 85 17.10 -1.62 14.38
CA LYS A 85 18.17 -0.61 14.53
C LYS A 85 17.62 0.82 14.51
N LYS A 86 16.68 1.12 13.61
CA LYS A 86 16.00 2.43 13.56
C LYS A 86 15.19 2.73 14.82
N LEU A 87 14.47 1.74 15.35
CA LEU A 87 13.73 1.90 16.59
C LEU A 87 14.65 2.13 17.79
N ASN A 88 15.81 1.48 17.81
CA ASN A 88 16.79 1.64 18.88
C ASN A 88 17.43 3.05 18.84
N THR A 89 17.90 3.48 17.66
CA THR A 89 18.47 4.82 17.45
C THR A 89 17.47 5.95 17.75
N ALA A 90 16.18 5.77 17.41
CA ALA A 90 15.12 6.70 17.77
C ALA A 90 14.69 6.64 19.26
N GLY A 91 15.36 5.82 20.08
CA GLY A 91 15.12 5.72 21.52
C GLY A 91 13.76 5.12 21.87
N PHE A 92 13.17 4.30 21.01
CA PHE A 92 11.95 3.54 21.34
C PHE A 92 12.22 2.28 22.16
N LEU A 93 13.48 1.88 22.33
CA LEU A 93 13.87 0.78 23.23
C LEU A 93 14.48 1.29 24.55
N SER A 94 14.63 2.60 24.69
CA SER A 94 15.16 3.24 25.91
C SER A 94 14.03 3.56 26.90
N THR A 95 14.38 3.65 28.18
CA THR A 95 13.49 4.04 29.29
C THR A 95 13.33 5.56 29.45
N LYS A 96 13.88 6.37 28.52
CA LYS A 96 13.73 7.83 28.55
C LYS A 96 12.26 8.23 28.51
N TYR A 97 11.89 9.15 29.41
CA TYR A 97 10.52 9.63 29.54
C TYR A 97 10.06 10.34 28.26
N LYS A 98 8.89 9.94 27.75
CA LYS A 98 8.22 10.57 26.60
C LYS A 98 6.81 10.99 27.03
N LYS A 99 6.37 12.21 26.67
CA LYS A 99 4.97 12.63 26.83
C LYS A 99 4.07 11.81 25.90
N ASN A 100 2.84 11.52 26.30
CA ASN A 100 1.85 10.77 25.50
C ASN A 100 2.34 9.41 24.94
N ILE A 101 2.96 8.59 25.81
CA ILE A 101 3.60 7.31 25.48
C ILE A 101 2.75 6.45 24.53
N ILE A 102 1.51 6.12 24.90
CA ILE A 102 0.65 5.20 24.13
C ILE A 102 0.33 5.76 22.74
N LYS A 103 -0.04 7.05 22.63
CA LYS A 103 -0.38 7.68 21.35
C LYS A 103 0.82 7.71 20.40
N LEU A 104 2.00 8.05 20.91
CA LEU A 104 3.24 8.07 20.13
C LEU A 104 3.59 6.68 19.59
N TYR A 105 3.58 5.65 20.45
CA TYR A 105 3.89 4.28 20.06
C TYR A 105 2.88 3.74 19.03
N ASN A 106 1.60 4.04 19.21
CA ASN A 106 0.56 3.68 18.24
C ASN A 106 0.77 4.36 16.88
N SER A 107 1.17 5.63 16.85
CA SER A 107 1.47 6.35 15.59
C SER A 107 2.62 5.70 14.84
N VAL A 108 3.70 5.36 15.56
CA VAL A 108 4.88 4.70 14.97
C VAL A 108 4.53 3.31 14.44
N LEU A 109 3.81 2.50 15.24
CA LEU A 109 3.36 1.18 14.81
C LEU A 109 2.52 1.27 13.53
N ARG A 110 1.51 2.15 13.50
CA ARG A 110 0.66 2.36 12.32
C ARG A 110 1.46 2.82 11.10
N GLY A 111 2.41 3.72 11.28
CA GLY A 111 3.28 4.17 10.20
C GLY A 111 4.05 3.02 9.55
N TYR A 112 4.68 2.17 10.37
CA TYR A 112 5.41 1.01 9.86
C TYR A 112 4.51 -0.02 9.17
N LEU A 113 3.34 -0.30 9.74
CA LEU A 113 2.39 -1.26 9.17
C LEU A 113 1.83 -0.77 7.83
N ASN A 114 1.52 0.53 7.72
CA ASN A 114 1.06 1.13 6.48
C ASN A 114 2.15 1.08 5.41
N TYR A 115 3.38 1.47 5.77
CA TYR A 115 4.52 1.47 4.85
C TYR A 115 4.84 0.07 4.33
N TYR A 116 4.86 -0.96 5.19
CA TYR A 116 5.20 -2.33 4.79
C TYR A 116 3.99 -3.20 4.47
N SER A 117 2.80 -2.62 4.27
CA SER A 117 1.55 -3.34 3.98
C SER A 117 1.62 -4.24 2.75
N PHE A 118 2.48 -3.90 1.78
CA PHE A 118 2.69 -4.67 0.55
C PHE A 118 3.73 -5.80 0.67
N THR A 119 4.38 -5.96 1.82
CA THR A 119 5.47 -6.94 1.97
C THR A 119 4.96 -8.35 2.19
N HIS A 120 5.65 -9.33 1.62
CA HIS A 120 5.28 -10.74 1.70
C HIS A 120 5.51 -11.32 3.11
N ASN A 121 6.35 -10.68 3.91
CA ASN A 121 6.57 -11.02 5.33
C ASN A 121 5.78 -10.11 6.28
N TYR A 122 4.73 -9.42 5.81
CA TYR A 122 3.95 -8.48 6.62
C TYR A 122 3.47 -9.08 7.95
N SER A 123 2.97 -10.32 7.96
CA SER A 123 2.51 -10.97 9.20
C SER A 123 3.61 -11.04 10.26
N ARG A 124 4.84 -11.39 9.85
CA ARG A 124 5.99 -11.44 10.75
C ARG A 124 6.39 -10.05 11.23
N VAL A 125 6.39 -9.07 10.32
CA VAL A 125 6.69 -7.66 10.63
C VAL A 125 5.70 -7.11 11.65
N ALA A 126 4.39 -7.34 11.43
CA ALA A 126 3.34 -6.88 12.31
C ALA A 126 3.45 -7.50 13.71
N SER A 127 3.63 -8.81 13.81
CA SER A 127 3.79 -9.51 15.08
C SER A 127 5.03 -9.05 15.84
N SER A 128 6.18 -8.95 15.17
CA SER A 128 7.42 -8.53 15.82
C SER A 128 7.39 -7.06 16.24
N LEU A 129 6.85 -6.17 15.42
CA LEU A 129 6.74 -4.75 15.77
C LEU A 129 5.78 -4.53 16.93
N GLU A 130 4.63 -5.19 16.92
CA GLU A 130 3.70 -5.15 18.05
C GLU A 130 4.41 -5.59 19.33
N PHE A 131 5.10 -6.74 19.30
CA PHE A 131 5.79 -7.26 20.48
C PHE A 131 6.86 -6.29 21.01
N ILE A 132 7.73 -5.79 20.14
CA ILE A 132 8.83 -4.88 20.52
C ILE A 132 8.27 -3.57 21.11
N LEU A 133 7.34 -2.93 20.40
CA LEU A 133 6.79 -1.63 20.80
C LEU A 133 5.92 -1.76 22.05
N LYS A 134 5.11 -2.81 22.16
CA LYS A 134 4.27 -3.05 23.34
C LYS A 134 5.09 -3.33 24.58
N THR A 135 6.12 -4.16 24.46
CA THR A 135 7.03 -4.49 25.58
C THR A 135 7.77 -3.24 26.06
N SER A 136 8.29 -2.45 25.13
CA SER A 136 8.96 -1.20 25.47
C SER A 136 8.00 -0.17 26.10
N CYS A 137 6.80 -0.01 25.52
CA CYS A 137 5.77 0.85 26.10
C CYS A 137 5.40 0.42 27.53
N ALA A 138 5.28 -0.88 27.78
CA ALA A 138 4.97 -1.39 29.11
C ALA A 138 6.11 -1.14 30.11
N LYS A 139 7.37 -1.26 29.69
CA LYS A 139 8.54 -0.88 30.52
C LYS A 139 8.54 0.59 30.90
N LEU A 140 8.17 1.48 29.96
CA LEU A 140 8.03 2.91 30.24
C LEU A 140 6.90 3.21 31.23
N LEU A 141 5.76 2.51 31.10
CA LEU A 141 4.66 2.64 32.05
C LEU A 141 5.05 2.12 33.43
N ALA A 142 5.80 1.02 33.50
CA ALA A 142 6.37 0.51 34.74
C ALA A 142 7.24 1.57 35.43
N ALA A 143 8.16 2.21 34.70
CA ALA A 143 8.98 3.28 35.24
C ALA A 143 8.15 4.51 35.65
N LYS A 144 7.18 4.93 34.83
CA LYS A 144 6.31 6.09 35.10
C LYS A 144 5.48 5.92 36.37
N PHE A 145 4.91 4.74 36.58
CA PHE A 145 4.04 4.44 37.72
C PHE A 145 4.77 3.73 38.87
N LYS A 146 6.10 3.60 38.80
CA LYS A 146 6.94 2.88 39.79
C LYS A 146 6.46 1.43 40.03
N LEU A 147 5.92 0.79 39.00
CA LEU A 147 5.49 -0.61 39.02
C LEU A 147 6.70 -1.44 38.60
N GLY A 148 7.45 -2.01 39.55
CA GLY A 148 8.75 -2.66 39.30
C GLY A 148 8.78 -3.83 38.30
N SER A 149 7.65 -4.24 37.72
CA SER A 149 7.61 -5.24 36.65
C SER A 149 6.54 -4.95 35.59
N VAL A 150 6.78 -5.42 34.36
CA VAL A 150 5.81 -5.35 33.25
C VAL A 150 4.53 -6.12 33.57
N THR A 151 4.61 -7.21 34.35
CA THR A 151 3.46 -8.00 34.76
C THR A 151 2.49 -7.17 35.62
N LYS A 152 3.01 -6.37 36.55
CA LYS A 152 2.19 -5.44 37.36
C LYS A 152 1.50 -4.37 36.49
N VAL A 153 2.18 -3.92 35.44
CA VAL A 153 1.58 -2.99 34.46
C VAL A 153 0.44 -3.64 33.71
N ILE A 154 0.60 -4.89 33.24
CA ILE A 154 -0.46 -5.62 32.53
C ILE A 154 -1.63 -5.94 33.46
N ALA A 155 -1.38 -6.25 34.73
CA ALA A 155 -2.44 -6.43 35.72
C ALA A 155 -3.24 -5.13 35.94
N LYS A 156 -2.56 -3.97 35.97
CA LYS A 156 -3.21 -2.65 36.18
C LYS A 156 -3.93 -2.10 34.95
N PHE A 157 -3.30 -2.16 33.77
CA PHE A 157 -3.80 -1.53 32.52
C PHE A 157 -4.38 -2.54 31.51
N GLY A 158 -4.41 -3.82 31.87
CA GLY A 158 -4.89 -4.91 31.01
C GLY A 158 -3.98 -5.22 29.82
N LYS A 159 -4.40 -6.22 29.03
CA LYS A 159 -3.63 -6.77 27.89
C LYS A 159 -3.28 -5.71 26.83
N ASN A 160 -4.10 -4.69 26.65
CA ASN A 160 -3.90 -3.64 25.65
C ASN A 160 -3.35 -2.33 26.25
N LEU A 161 -2.85 -2.34 27.49
CA LEU A 161 -2.30 -1.15 28.15
C LEU A 161 -3.26 0.05 28.06
N LYS A 162 -4.54 -0.17 28.35
CA LYS A 162 -5.58 0.85 28.23
C LYS A 162 -5.53 1.74 29.46
N GLY A 163 -5.19 3.02 29.25
CA GLY A 163 -5.27 4.04 30.29
C GLY A 163 -6.67 4.64 30.42
N ASP A 164 -6.82 5.57 31.36
CA ASP A 164 -8.09 6.23 31.69
C ASP A 164 -8.69 6.98 30.48
N ASP A 165 -7.84 7.49 29.59
CA ASP A 165 -8.21 8.20 28.35
C ASP A 165 -8.91 7.33 27.27
N LYS A 166 -9.38 6.13 27.60
CA LYS A 166 -9.93 5.10 26.68
C LYS A 166 -8.98 4.66 25.55
N THR A 167 -7.84 5.33 25.35
CA THR A 167 -6.84 4.97 24.33
C THR A 167 -5.93 3.85 24.84
N GLY A 168 -6.05 2.67 24.24
CA GLY A 168 -5.14 1.56 24.46
C GLY A 168 -4.08 1.43 23.36
N PHE A 169 -3.12 0.56 23.61
CA PHE A 169 -2.18 0.09 22.59
C PHE A 169 -2.94 -0.59 21.44
N TYR A 170 -2.63 -0.17 20.22
CA TYR A 170 -3.30 -0.63 19.01
C TYR A 170 -2.91 -2.09 18.69
N LYS A 171 -3.91 -2.95 18.50
CA LYS A 171 -3.71 -4.32 18.03
C LYS A 171 -3.83 -4.37 16.51
N PRO A 172 -2.75 -4.68 15.77
CA PRO A 172 -2.79 -4.72 14.31
C PRO A 172 -3.42 -6.00 13.76
N SER A 173 -3.86 -5.95 12.50
CA SER A 173 -4.16 -7.16 11.73
C SER A 173 -2.85 -7.75 11.20
N TYR A 174 -2.66 -9.06 11.36
CA TYR A 174 -1.51 -9.80 10.82
C TYR A 174 -1.78 -10.39 9.44
N LYS A 175 -3.01 -10.27 8.93
CA LYS A 175 -3.36 -10.77 7.60
C LYS A 175 -2.76 -9.86 6.54
N ILE A 176 -2.12 -10.47 5.55
CA ILE A 176 -1.71 -9.75 4.34
C ILE A 176 -2.99 -9.31 3.65
N ASN A 177 -3.13 -8.01 3.39
CA ASN A 177 -4.15 -7.55 2.47
C ASN A 177 -3.67 -7.90 1.06
N ASP A 178 -4.00 -9.09 0.56
CA ASP A 178 -3.68 -9.53 -0.82
C ASP A 178 -4.20 -8.55 -1.88
N ARG A 179 -5.15 -7.70 -1.50
CA ARG A 179 -5.57 -6.55 -2.28
C ARG A 179 -4.71 -5.35 -1.92
N ILE A 180 -3.60 -5.16 -2.62
CA ILE A 180 -3.20 -3.79 -2.94
C ILE A 180 -4.34 -3.23 -3.80
N LYS A 181 -5.38 -2.70 -3.15
CA LYS A 181 -6.60 -2.18 -3.82
C LYS A 181 -6.32 -1.02 -4.78
N THR A 182 -5.07 -0.59 -4.94
CA THR A 182 -4.72 0.75 -5.46
C THR A 182 -3.64 0.79 -6.54
N LEU A 183 -3.00 -0.32 -6.95
CA LEU A 183 -2.02 -0.23 -8.04
C LEU A 183 -2.63 -0.20 -9.45
N PHE A 184 -3.89 -0.62 -9.63
CA PHE A 184 -4.53 -0.67 -10.95
C PHE A 184 -5.99 -0.18 -11.00
N ALA A 185 -6.51 0.47 -9.95
CA ALA A 185 -7.95 0.82 -9.91
C ALA A 185 -8.29 2.25 -9.44
N SER A 186 -7.35 3.01 -8.87
CA SER A 186 -7.66 4.33 -8.30
C SER A 186 -7.30 5.53 -9.17
N TYR A 187 -6.63 5.34 -10.31
CA TYR A 187 -6.24 6.42 -11.23
C TYR A 187 -7.02 6.47 -12.55
N LEU A 188 -7.92 5.52 -12.82
CA LEU A 188 -8.91 5.74 -13.87
C LEU A 188 -10.02 6.62 -13.30
N SER A 189 -9.89 7.94 -13.50
CA SER A 189 -11.04 8.82 -13.37
C SER A 189 -12.17 8.30 -14.29
N GLY A 190 -13.43 8.43 -13.89
CA GLY A 190 -14.57 7.92 -14.68
C GLY A 190 -14.57 8.42 -16.14
N ALA A 191 -14.02 9.62 -16.36
CA ALA A 191 -13.81 10.22 -17.67
C ALA A 191 -12.82 9.44 -18.57
N THR A 192 -11.80 8.81 -17.97
CA THR A 192 -10.78 8.02 -18.69
C THR A 192 -11.33 6.65 -19.14
N ILE A 193 -12.31 6.08 -18.43
CA ILE A 193 -12.93 4.79 -18.80
C ILE A 193 -13.86 4.95 -20.00
N ASP A 194 -14.65 6.03 -20.05
CA ASP A 194 -15.61 6.29 -21.12
C ASP A 194 -15.01 7.10 -22.29
N SER A 195 -13.70 7.39 -22.27
CA SER A 195 -12.95 8.12 -23.32
C SER A 195 -13.56 9.48 -23.73
N LEU A 196 -14.29 10.14 -22.82
CA LEU A 196 -15.12 11.33 -23.11
C LEU A 196 -16.05 11.17 -24.33
N LYS A 197 -16.53 9.96 -24.60
CA LYS A 197 -17.55 9.72 -25.63
C LYS A 197 -18.94 9.70 -25.01
N CYS A 198 -19.91 10.29 -25.70
CA CYS A 198 -21.31 10.20 -25.31
C CYS A 198 -21.72 8.71 -25.23
N VAL A 199 -22.24 8.27 -24.08
CA VAL A 199 -22.61 6.85 -23.91
C VAL A 199 -23.79 6.45 -24.80
N LYS A 200 -24.68 7.40 -25.15
CA LYS A 200 -25.86 7.14 -25.98
C LYS A 200 -25.52 7.04 -27.46
N CYS A 201 -24.77 8.01 -28.00
CA CYS A 201 -24.53 8.11 -29.45
C CYS A 201 -23.05 7.97 -29.88
N GLY A 202 -22.11 7.84 -28.94
CA GLY A 202 -20.68 7.67 -29.22
C GLY A 202 -19.93 8.94 -29.65
N SER A 203 -20.62 10.09 -29.80
CA SER A 203 -19.99 11.36 -30.20
C SER A 203 -18.90 11.81 -29.22
N THR A 204 -17.81 12.35 -29.76
CA THR A 204 -16.72 13.02 -29.00
C THR A 204 -16.90 14.54 -28.91
N TYR A 205 -17.90 15.09 -29.60
CA TYR A 205 -18.09 16.53 -29.72
C TYR A 205 -18.94 17.10 -28.56
N ARG A 206 -18.37 18.08 -27.83
CA ARG A 206 -19.02 18.79 -26.70
C ARG A 206 -19.72 17.83 -25.73
N VAL A 207 -18.94 16.91 -25.18
CA VAL A 207 -19.40 15.92 -24.19
C VAL A 207 -19.17 16.47 -22.80
N GLU A 208 -20.24 16.52 -22.02
CA GLU A 208 -20.23 16.96 -20.63
C GLU A 208 -20.71 15.82 -19.72
N MET A 209 -20.30 15.86 -18.46
CA MET A 209 -20.74 14.88 -17.47
C MET A 209 -22.13 15.27 -16.96
N HIS A 210 -23.12 14.42 -17.24
CA HIS A 210 -24.45 14.54 -16.65
C HIS A 210 -24.46 13.88 -15.27
N HIS A 211 -25.03 14.56 -14.28
CA HIS A 211 -25.06 14.11 -12.88
C HIS A 211 -26.51 14.03 -12.37
N VAL A 212 -26.81 12.95 -11.64
CA VAL A 212 -28.08 12.78 -10.92
C VAL A 212 -27.82 12.80 -9.41
N ARG A 213 -28.74 13.40 -8.63
CA ARG A 213 -28.60 13.56 -7.17
C ARG A 213 -28.60 12.20 -6.45
N LEU A 214 -29.61 11.36 -6.72
CA LEU A 214 -29.73 10.02 -6.13
C LEU A 214 -29.91 8.96 -7.23
N LEU A 215 -29.42 7.74 -6.99
CA LEU A 215 -29.62 6.62 -7.90
C LEU A 215 -31.09 6.16 -7.96
N SER A 216 -31.86 6.46 -6.91
CA SER A 216 -33.30 6.21 -6.83
C SER A 216 -34.11 7.07 -7.79
N ASP A 217 -33.57 8.20 -8.25
CA ASP A 217 -34.29 9.16 -9.11
C ASP A 217 -34.26 8.73 -10.59
N LEU A 218 -33.55 7.64 -10.90
CA LEU A 218 -33.44 7.09 -12.24
C LEU A 218 -34.70 6.28 -12.57
N ASN A 219 -35.23 6.48 -13.78
CA ASN A 219 -36.34 5.71 -14.34
C ASN A 219 -35.88 4.89 -15.57
N PRO A 220 -35.33 3.66 -15.37
CA PRO A 220 -34.76 2.84 -16.44
C PRO A 220 -35.74 2.42 -17.54
N LYS A 221 -37.05 2.55 -17.29
CA LYS A 221 -38.13 2.22 -18.23
C LYS A 221 -38.41 3.36 -19.21
N LEU A 222 -38.17 4.61 -18.80
CA LEU A 222 -38.50 5.82 -19.57
C LEU A 222 -37.29 6.36 -20.34
N SER A 223 -36.09 6.15 -19.83
CA SER A 223 -34.86 6.73 -20.38
C SER A 223 -33.79 5.66 -20.57
N GLU A 224 -33.25 5.57 -21.79
CA GLU A 224 -32.09 4.71 -22.08
C GLU A 224 -30.84 5.16 -21.30
N VAL A 225 -30.67 6.47 -21.10
CA VAL A 225 -29.57 7.04 -20.30
C VAL A 225 -29.69 6.55 -18.85
N ASP A 226 -30.90 6.56 -18.29
CA ASP A 226 -31.15 6.08 -16.92
C ASP A 226 -30.91 4.58 -16.81
N LYS A 227 -31.29 3.82 -17.85
CA LYS A 227 -31.01 2.39 -17.96
C LYS A 227 -29.51 2.12 -17.95
N PHE A 228 -28.72 2.91 -18.68
CA PHE A 228 -27.26 2.82 -18.64
C PHE A 228 -26.68 3.20 -17.28
N MET A 229 -27.16 4.27 -16.64
CA MET A 229 -26.74 4.70 -15.30
C MET A 229 -27.07 3.65 -14.23
N ALA A 230 -28.28 3.08 -14.25
CA ALA A 230 -28.74 2.06 -13.31
C ALA A 230 -27.98 0.74 -13.47
N LYS A 231 -27.78 0.27 -14.72
CA LYS A 231 -27.01 -0.95 -15.00
C LYS A 231 -25.56 -0.83 -14.52
N ARG A 232 -24.95 0.35 -14.68
CA ARG A 232 -23.58 0.63 -14.21
C ARG A 232 -23.52 0.99 -12.72
N ARG A 233 -24.66 1.23 -12.06
CA ARG A 233 -24.78 1.78 -10.69
C ARG A 233 -23.96 3.07 -10.51
N ARG A 234 -24.10 4.01 -11.44
CA ARG A 234 -23.34 5.28 -11.47
C ARG A 234 -24.27 6.50 -11.44
N LYS A 235 -23.90 7.54 -10.69
CA LYS A 235 -24.59 8.83 -10.63
C LYS A 235 -24.17 9.83 -11.72
N GLN A 236 -23.16 9.47 -12.51
CA GLN A 236 -22.55 10.36 -13.50
C GLN A 236 -22.36 9.60 -14.83
N ILE A 237 -22.64 10.25 -15.96
CA ILE A 237 -22.46 9.66 -17.30
C ILE A 237 -22.08 10.75 -18.32
N PRO A 238 -21.13 10.49 -19.24
CA PRO A 238 -20.80 11.45 -20.30
C PRO A 238 -21.87 11.46 -21.39
N LEU A 239 -22.40 12.64 -21.70
CA LEU A 239 -23.39 12.87 -22.76
C LEU A 239 -22.98 14.09 -23.61
N CYS A 240 -23.22 14.03 -24.92
CA CYS A 240 -23.15 15.22 -25.75
C CYS A 240 -24.35 16.13 -25.49
N ARG A 241 -24.22 17.41 -25.86
CA ARG A 241 -25.28 18.43 -25.68
C ARG A 241 -26.65 18.00 -26.22
N THR A 242 -26.71 17.32 -27.37
CA THR A 242 -27.98 16.87 -27.97
C THR A 242 -28.66 15.80 -27.11
N CYS A 243 -27.92 14.74 -26.74
CA CYS A 243 -28.44 13.69 -25.88
C CYS A 243 -28.76 14.17 -24.46
N HIS A 244 -28.02 15.16 -23.95
CA HIS A 244 -28.30 15.79 -22.66
C HIS A 244 -29.65 16.54 -22.67
N LEU A 245 -29.91 17.32 -23.72
CA LEU A 245 -31.18 18.04 -23.88
C LEU A 245 -32.37 17.10 -24.10
N GLU A 246 -32.20 16.03 -24.87
CA GLU A 246 -33.22 14.97 -25.01
C GLU A 246 -33.56 14.32 -23.67
N HIS A 247 -32.53 14.00 -22.89
CA HIS A 247 -32.71 13.40 -21.57
C HIS A 247 -33.48 14.32 -20.61
N GLN A 248 -33.16 15.62 -20.60
CA GLN A 248 -33.89 16.62 -19.80
C GLN A 248 -35.35 16.79 -20.25
N LYS A 249 -35.64 16.71 -21.56
CA LYS A 249 -37.02 16.78 -22.06
C LYS A 249 -37.87 15.59 -21.57
N ASN A 250 -37.28 14.41 -21.50
CA ASN A 250 -37.95 13.18 -21.04
C ASN A 250 -38.11 13.11 -19.51
N HIS A 251 -37.44 14.01 -18.77
CA HIS A 251 -37.47 14.13 -17.31
C HIS A 251 -38.16 15.41 -16.83
N LYS A 252 -39.00 16.04 -17.66
CA LYS A 252 -39.90 17.09 -17.16
C LYS A 252 -40.83 16.49 -16.09
N PRO A 253 -41.04 17.18 -14.96
CA PRO A 253 -42.00 16.76 -13.96
C PRO A 253 -43.42 16.63 -14.55
#